data_AF-A0A3C0AM21-F1
#
_entry.id   AF-A0A3C0AM21-F1
#
_cell.length_a   1.000
_cell.length_b   1.000
_cell.length_c   1.000
_cell.angle_alpha   90.00
_cell.angle_beta   90.00
_cell.angle_gamma   90.00
#
_symmetry.space_group_name_H-M   'P 1'
#
loop_
_entity.id
_entity.type
_entity.pdbx_description
1 polymer ?
#
loop_
_entity_poly.entity_id
_entity_poly.type
_entity_poly.pdbx_seq_one_letter_code
_entity_poly.pdbx_strand_id
1 'polypeptide(L)'
;MGFQIQEGRIRIEASRGLNDARDAAGPVLSIKINDELWRVDLVTRDSVCGIQIVPVQPHHPGQTPDGDNYTGMLFVHSGMIRFSDGKGKVQTIDAGHWMSLTAGDRARGAINPSNQPKPLRVPHWVEPDYKDNSYLSRRLIAAFAKELKDGQLVSLTMPAITKDLKPNVSDLATKSLALTNRYQELVKVLNQVDHHESRIAAIDGLRNWLLRDPENGTLLAESLQNQFSPQMAEILERLLWGFQPEDAQDRFISGRLVEWLEHSNVAVRELAFNYINKLTGRTVDYSAIATPTQRRATARRWYSHIEKNGSLLDPQEATPASPDKPVLP
;
A
#
# COMPACT_ATOMS: atom_id res chain seq x y z
N MET A 1 1.52 -15.84 23.11
CA MET A 1 0.59 -14.82 22.57
C MET A 1 0.90 -14.66 21.10
N GLY A 2 -0.09 -14.41 20.25
CA GLY A 2 0.20 -14.19 18.84
C GLY A 2 -0.87 -13.44 18.08
N PHE A 3 -0.46 -12.85 16.96
CA PHE A 3 -1.31 -12.06 16.07
C PHE A 3 -1.19 -12.60 14.66
N GLN A 4 -2.27 -12.54 13.90
CA GLN A 4 -2.22 -12.64 12.44
C GLN A 4 -2.23 -11.22 11.88
N ILE A 5 -1.27 -10.91 11.00
CA ILE A 5 -1.14 -9.61 10.35
C ILE A 5 -1.28 -9.82 8.86
N GLN A 6 -2.27 -9.16 8.25
CA GLN A 6 -2.45 -9.14 6.80
C GLN A 6 -1.78 -7.89 6.21
N GLU A 7 -2.00 -6.74 6.84
CA GLU A 7 -1.36 -5.48 6.49
C GLU A 7 -1.28 -4.57 7.73
N GLY A 8 -0.41 -3.56 7.65
CA GLY A 8 -0.36 -2.49 8.65
C GLY A 8 0.92 -2.50 9.47
N ARG A 9 0.84 -1.93 10.67
CA ARG A 9 1.98 -1.63 11.54
C ARG A 9 1.68 -2.09 12.95
N ILE A 10 2.64 -2.74 13.58
CA ILE A 10 2.57 -3.13 14.99
C ILE A 10 3.84 -2.71 15.70
N ARG A 11 3.69 -2.03 16.84
CA ARG A 11 4.78 -1.78 17.79
C ARG A 11 4.68 -2.80 18.91
N ILE A 12 5.80 -3.40 19.26
CA ILE A 12 5.92 -4.37 20.34
C ILE A 12 6.96 -3.82 21.31
N GLU A 13 6.58 -3.71 22.58
CA GLU A 13 7.42 -3.18 23.64
C GLU A 13 7.39 -4.13 24.84
N ALA A 14 8.55 -4.33 25.47
CA ALA A 14 8.61 -5.05 26.73
C ALA A 14 8.00 -4.18 27.84
N SER A 15 7.05 -4.74 28.60
CA SER A 15 6.45 -4.01 29.72
C SER A 15 7.48 -3.80 30.84
N ARG A 16 7.59 -2.56 31.33
CA ARG A 16 8.37 -2.23 32.53
C ARG A 16 7.54 -2.55 33.78
N GLY A 17 7.40 -3.83 34.11
CA GLY A 17 6.79 -4.26 35.38
C GLY A 17 7.64 -3.80 36.58
N LEU A 18 6.98 -3.36 37.66
CA LEU A 18 7.63 -2.75 38.83
C LEU A 18 8.52 -3.71 39.66
N ASN A 19 8.45 -5.03 39.49
CA ASN A 19 8.99 -5.98 40.48
C ASN A 19 9.79 -7.19 39.98
N ASP A 20 10.14 -7.31 38.70
CA ASP A 20 10.83 -8.52 38.24
C ASP A 20 12.36 -8.36 38.22
N ALA A 21 13.09 -9.41 38.57
CA ALA A 21 14.56 -9.50 38.60
C ALA A 21 15.23 -9.09 37.27
N ARG A 22 16.35 -8.37 37.33
CA ARG A 22 17.06 -7.74 36.18
C ARG A 22 17.31 -8.63 34.95
N ASP A 23 17.26 -9.95 35.10
CA ASP A 23 17.59 -10.93 34.05
C ASP A 23 16.38 -11.67 33.44
N ALA A 24 15.14 -11.25 33.72
CA ALA A 24 13.97 -11.89 33.11
C ALA A 24 13.91 -11.57 31.60
N ALA A 25 13.94 -12.61 30.76
CA ALA A 25 13.72 -12.51 29.31
C ALA A 25 12.37 -11.83 29.02
N GLY A 26 12.35 -10.93 28.03
CA GLY A 26 11.13 -10.26 27.61
C GLY A 26 10.13 -11.20 26.93
N PRO A 27 8.92 -10.71 26.62
CA PRO A 27 7.87 -11.54 26.04
C PRO A 27 8.29 -12.09 24.68
N VAL A 28 7.81 -13.31 24.43
CA VAL A 28 7.89 -14.01 23.14
C VAL A 28 6.56 -13.84 22.43
N LEU A 29 6.61 -13.31 21.20
CA LEU A 29 5.44 -13.12 20.37
C LEU A 29 5.52 -13.93 19.09
N SER A 30 4.43 -14.63 18.75
CA SER A 30 4.27 -15.29 17.46
C SER A 30 3.46 -14.42 16.52
N ILE A 31 3.92 -14.26 15.28
CA ILE A 31 3.27 -13.42 14.28
C ILE A 31 3.03 -14.27 13.03
N LYS A 32 1.75 -14.47 12.67
CA LYS A 32 1.38 -15.15 11.44
C LYS A 32 1.20 -14.14 10.32
N ILE A 33 1.94 -14.30 9.22
CA ILE A 33 1.77 -13.51 7.99
C ILE A 33 1.66 -14.51 6.84
N ASN A 34 0.54 -14.47 6.13
CA ASN A 34 0.10 -15.55 5.24
C ASN A 34 0.21 -16.91 5.95
N ASP A 35 0.95 -17.85 5.36
CA ASP A 35 1.20 -19.18 5.90
C ASP A 35 2.51 -19.28 6.69
N GLU A 36 3.26 -18.19 6.83
CA GLU A 36 4.47 -18.15 7.64
C GLU A 36 4.17 -17.79 9.10
N LEU A 37 4.79 -18.54 10.03
CA LEU A 37 4.74 -18.25 11.46
C LEU A 37 6.11 -17.73 11.93
N TRP A 38 6.18 -16.43 12.20
CA TRP A 38 7.36 -15.79 12.73
C TRP A 38 7.35 -15.75 14.25
N ARG A 39 8.53 -15.60 14.84
CA ARG A 39 8.70 -15.42 16.28
C ARG A 39 9.58 -14.22 16.56
N VAL A 40 9.15 -13.37 17.48
CA VAL A 40 9.92 -12.22 17.97
C VAL A 40 10.12 -12.39 19.46
N ASP A 41 11.37 -12.56 19.87
CA ASP A 41 11.78 -12.59 21.27
C ASP A 41 12.34 -11.21 21.64
N LEU A 42 11.73 -10.53 22.60
CA LEU A 42 12.29 -9.31 23.18
C LEU A 42 13.39 -9.70 24.17
N VAL A 43 14.65 -9.58 23.76
CA VAL A 43 15.80 -10.10 24.53
C VAL A 43 16.07 -9.23 25.76
N THR A 44 15.99 -7.91 25.62
CA THR A 44 16.22 -6.97 26.72
C THR A 44 14.91 -6.30 27.16
N ARG A 45 14.89 -5.75 28.37
CA ARG A 45 13.69 -5.11 28.97
C ARG A 45 13.31 -3.77 28.35
N ASP A 46 14.27 -3.13 27.72
CA ASP A 46 14.08 -1.91 26.96
C ASP A 46 13.80 -2.20 25.48
N SER A 47 13.65 -3.48 25.08
CA SER A 47 13.38 -3.83 23.70
C SER A 47 12.08 -3.23 23.20
N VAL A 48 12.20 -2.44 22.14
CA VAL A 48 11.09 -1.89 21.37
C VAL A 48 11.37 -2.14 19.90
N CYS A 49 10.43 -2.81 19.23
CA CYS A 49 10.51 -3.04 17.80
C CYS A 49 9.20 -2.72 17.09
N GLY A 50 9.30 -2.39 15.81
CA GLY A 50 8.17 -2.14 14.94
C GLY A 50 8.21 -3.05 13.73
N ILE A 51 7.08 -3.68 13.41
CA ILE A 51 6.91 -4.45 12.18
C ILE A 51 5.87 -3.75 11.31
N GLN A 52 6.23 -3.49 10.06
CA GLN A 52 5.32 -3.01 9.03
C GLN A 52 5.19 -4.07 7.93
N ILE A 53 3.94 -4.41 7.59
CA ILE A 53 3.59 -5.29 6.48
C ILE A 53 2.78 -4.49 5.46
N VAL A 54 3.20 -4.55 4.20
CA VAL A 54 2.56 -3.87 3.08
C VAL A 54 2.28 -4.91 1.99
N PRO A 55 1.01 -5.18 1.65
CA PRO A 55 0.67 -6.10 0.58
C PRO A 55 1.31 -5.68 -0.75
N VAL A 56 1.76 -6.65 -1.52
CA VAL A 56 2.12 -6.43 -2.92
C VAL A 56 0.83 -6.23 -3.69
N GLN A 57 0.78 -5.19 -4.51
CA GLN A 57 -0.35 -4.96 -5.40
C GLN A 57 -0.17 -5.73 -6.71
N PRO A 58 -1.27 -6.17 -7.35
CA PRO A 58 -1.18 -6.86 -8.62
C PRO A 58 -0.63 -5.96 -9.72
N HIS A 59 -0.05 -6.59 -10.73
CA HIS A 59 0.54 -5.90 -11.88
C HIS A 59 0.15 -6.49 -13.24
N HIS A 60 -0.62 -7.59 -13.27
CA HIS A 60 -1.25 -8.09 -14.49
C HIS A 60 -2.58 -8.79 -14.18
N PRO A 61 -3.51 -8.92 -15.15
CA PRO A 61 -4.77 -9.63 -14.95
C PRO A 61 -4.58 -11.09 -14.55
N GLY A 62 -5.44 -11.58 -13.64
CA GLY A 62 -5.45 -12.98 -13.21
C GLY A 62 -4.22 -13.43 -12.44
N GLN A 63 -3.41 -12.49 -11.93
CA GLN A 63 -2.28 -12.83 -11.07
C GLN A 63 -2.77 -13.58 -9.83
N THR A 64 -2.14 -14.71 -9.54
CA THR A 64 -2.46 -15.52 -8.36
C THR A 64 -1.62 -15.10 -7.17
N PRO A 65 -2.14 -15.22 -5.93
CA PRO A 65 -1.33 -15.04 -4.73
C PRO A 65 -0.17 -16.03 -4.71
N ASP A 66 1.04 -15.54 -4.47
CA ASP A 66 2.20 -16.37 -4.14
C ASP A 66 2.58 -16.22 -2.66
N GLY A 67 3.59 -16.97 -2.21
CA GLY A 67 4.09 -16.87 -0.83
C GLY A 67 4.73 -15.52 -0.49
N ASP A 68 5.00 -14.70 -1.50
CA ASP A 68 5.77 -13.46 -1.42
C ASP A 68 4.88 -12.22 -1.72
N ASN A 69 3.56 -12.36 -1.55
CA ASN A 69 2.57 -11.32 -1.82
C ASN A 69 2.57 -10.13 -0.83
N TYR A 70 3.65 -9.96 -0.05
CA TYR A 70 3.86 -8.82 0.84
C TYR A 70 5.32 -8.37 0.84
N THR A 71 5.48 -7.09 1.14
CA THR A 71 6.75 -6.49 1.53
C THR A 71 6.64 -6.00 2.97
N GLY A 72 7.74 -5.54 3.54
CA GLY A 72 7.70 -5.00 4.88
C GLY A 72 9.06 -4.64 5.42
N MET A 73 9.04 -4.11 6.64
CA MET A 73 10.24 -3.73 7.36
C MET A 73 10.08 -4.07 8.85
N LEU A 74 11.16 -4.58 9.43
CA LEU A 74 11.33 -4.75 10.86
C LEU A 74 12.35 -3.72 11.36
N PHE A 75 11.98 -2.94 12.36
CA PHE A 75 12.80 -1.92 12.98
C PHE A 75 13.03 -2.25 14.45
N VAL A 76 14.25 -2.04 14.95
CA VAL A 76 14.55 -2.08 16.39
C VAL A 76 14.90 -0.68 16.86
N HIS A 77 14.04 -0.13 17.71
CA HIS A 77 14.20 1.22 18.25
C HIS A 77 15.16 1.24 19.44
N SER A 78 14.96 0.34 20.39
CA SER A 78 15.77 0.20 21.60
C SER A 78 15.91 -1.27 21.97
N GLY A 79 16.90 -1.58 22.81
CA GLY A 79 17.19 -2.95 23.22
C GLY A 79 17.65 -3.87 22.09
N MET A 80 17.40 -5.16 22.27
CA MET A 80 17.77 -6.23 21.34
C MET A 80 16.59 -7.20 21.14
N ILE A 81 16.40 -7.68 19.92
CA ILE A 81 15.40 -8.73 19.64
C ILE A 81 16.05 -9.93 18.97
N ARG A 82 15.42 -11.10 19.09
CA ARG A 82 15.64 -12.23 18.17
C ARG A 82 14.42 -12.41 17.31
N PHE A 83 14.62 -12.40 16.01
CA PHE A 83 13.60 -12.65 15.01
C PHE A 83 13.84 -14.03 14.39
N SER A 84 12.89 -14.94 14.52
CA SER A 84 12.86 -16.20 13.76
C SER A 84 11.86 -16.06 12.63
N ASP A 85 12.29 -16.36 11.41
CA ASP A 85 11.38 -16.52 10.29
C ASP A 85 10.62 -17.85 10.37
N GLY A 86 9.63 -18.03 9.47
CA GLY A 86 8.83 -19.26 9.38
C GLY A 86 9.60 -20.48 8.89
N LYS A 87 10.89 -20.33 8.54
CA LYS A 87 11.79 -21.39 8.09
C LYS A 87 12.81 -21.77 9.17
N GLY A 88 12.70 -21.17 10.37
CA GLY A 88 13.55 -21.47 11.52
C GLY A 88 14.89 -20.72 11.52
N LYS A 89 15.11 -19.79 10.59
CA LYS A 89 16.30 -18.93 10.60
C LYS A 89 16.12 -17.85 11.64
N VAL A 90 17.05 -17.80 12.59
CA VAL A 90 17.02 -16.84 13.70
C VAL A 90 18.07 -15.76 13.47
N GLN A 91 17.67 -14.50 13.63
CA GLN A 91 18.52 -13.33 13.58
C GLN A 91 18.43 -12.51 14.86
N THR A 92 19.56 -12.09 15.38
CA THR A 92 19.62 -11.12 16.48
C THR A 92 19.77 -9.73 15.89
N ILE A 93 18.91 -8.79 16.31
CA ILE A 93 18.86 -7.44 15.75
C ILE A 93 18.90 -6.44 16.90
N ASP A 94 19.92 -5.58 16.88
CA ASP A 94 20.16 -4.53 17.88
C ASP A 94 19.47 -3.21 17.52
N ALA A 95 19.28 -2.36 18.52
CA ALA A 95 18.82 -0.99 18.35
C ALA A 95 19.54 -0.26 17.20
N GLY A 96 18.77 0.49 16.41
CA GLY A 96 19.27 1.23 15.25
C GLY A 96 19.45 0.38 13.99
N HIS A 97 19.30 -0.94 14.07
CA HIS A 97 19.25 -1.82 12.91
C HIS A 97 17.82 -2.05 12.44
N TRP A 98 17.72 -2.41 11.16
CA TRP A 98 16.47 -2.77 10.52
C TRP A 98 16.68 -3.93 9.56
N MET A 99 15.58 -4.60 9.20
CA MET A 99 15.58 -5.73 8.28
C MET A 99 14.45 -5.55 7.27
N SER A 100 14.76 -5.75 6.00
CA SER A 100 13.77 -5.88 4.94
C SER A 100 13.05 -7.22 5.09
N LEU A 101 11.72 -7.18 5.02
CA LEU A 101 10.87 -8.38 5.13
C LEU A 101 10.44 -8.92 3.77
N THR A 102 11.04 -8.44 2.67
CA THR A 102 10.87 -9.11 1.37
C THR A 102 11.40 -10.54 1.47
N ALA A 103 10.83 -11.47 0.70
CA ALA A 103 11.22 -12.87 0.79
C ALA A 103 12.69 -13.11 0.47
N GLY A 104 13.24 -12.41 -0.54
CA GLY A 104 14.65 -12.49 -0.91
C GLY A 104 15.59 -12.01 0.20
N ASP A 105 15.29 -10.86 0.83
CA ASP A 105 16.11 -10.32 1.92
C ASP A 105 15.96 -11.16 3.19
N ARG A 106 14.75 -11.65 3.48
CA ARG A 106 14.44 -12.52 4.62
C ARG A 106 15.17 -13.85 4.53
N ALA A 107 15.14 -14.51 3.37
CA ALA A 107 15.87 -15.76 3.13
C ALA A 107 17.39 -15.58 3.30
N ARG A 108 17.96 -14.48 2.78
CA ARG A 108 19.37 -14.12 3.03
C ARG A 108 19.64 -13.74 4.48
N GLY A 109 18.61 -13.34 5.22
CA GLY A 109 18.73 -12.86 6.59
C GLY A 109 19.50 -11.54 6.66
N ALA A 110 19.37 -10.69 5.63
CA ALA A 110 20.13 -9.47 5.53
C ALA A 110 19.64 -8.43 6.54
N ILE A 111 20.49 -8.08 7.51
CA ILE A 111 20.29 -6.94 8.40
C ILE A 111 20.94 -5.72 7.73
N ASN A 112 20.24 -4.59 7.68
CA ASN A 112 20.67 -3.37 6.97
C ASN A 112 21.12 -3.64 5.52
N PRO A 113 20.26 -4.22 4.66
CA PRO A 113 20.64 -4.54 3.28
C PRO A 113 21.10 -3.28 2.51
N SER A 114 22.30 -3.34 1.92
CA SER A 114 22.93 -2.20 1.23
C SER A 114 22.28 -1.83 -0.11
N ASN A 115 21.57 -2.78 -0.72
CA ASN A 115 20.82 -2.61 -1.97
C ASN A 115 19.42 -2.02 -1.75
N GLN A 116 19.05 -1.71 -0.52
CA GLN A 116 17.78 -1.09 -0.16
C GLN A 116 18.06 0.30 0.42
N PRO A 117 17.20 1.30 0.14
CA PRO A 117 17.36 2.63 0.70
C PRO A 117 17.30 2.54 2.23
N LYS A 118 18.40 2.89 2.89
CA LYS A 118 18.47 2.96 4.36
C LYS A 118 17.38 3.93 4.85
N PRO A 119 16.50 3.51 5.76
CA PRO A 119 15.61 4.42 6.46
C PRO A 119 16.45 5.52 7.12
N LEU A 120 16.19 6.77 6.77
CA LEU A 120 16.93 7.92 7.30
C LEU A 120 16.86 7.98 8.84
N ARG A 121 15.75 7.49 9.40
CA ARG A 121 15.50 7.33 10.85
C ARG A 121 14.53 6.19 11.09
N VAL A 122 14.50 5.69 12.34
CA VAL A 122 13.41 4.84 12.81
C VAL A 122 12.08 5.60 12.64
N PRO A 123 11.02 4.97 12.11
CA PRO A 123 9.75 5.66 11.96
C PRO A 123 9.16 6.07 13.30
N HIS A 124 8.59 7.27 13.36
CA HIS A 124 8.00 7.82 14.59
C HIS A 124 6.96 6.90 15.25
N TRP A 125 6.18 6.14 14.48
CA TRP A 125 5.17 5.24 15.05
C TRP A 125 5.77 4.08 15.88
N VAL A 126 7.06 3.79 15.73
CA VAL A 126 7.80 2.80 16.53
C VAL A 126 8.28 3.40 17.86
N GLU A 127 8.41 4.73 17.95
CA GLU A 127 8.90 5.40 19.15
C GLU A 127 7.83 5.37 20.25
N PRO A 128 8.13 4.88 21.47
CA PRO A 128 7.16 4.75 22.56
C PRO A 128 6.41 6.05 22.90
N ASP A 129 7.17 7.14 22.97
CA ASP A 129 6.70 8.46 23.42
C ASP A 129 6.17 9.33 22.28
N TYR A 130 6.22 8.84 21.04
CA TYR A 130 5.68 9.59 19.92
C TYR A 130 4.16 9.65 19.99
N LYS A 131 3.66 10.86 20.15
CA LYS A 131 2.25 11.19 19.97
C LYS A 131 2.18 12.13 18.77
N ASP A 132 1.49 11.72 17.72
CA ASP A 132 1.09 12.66 16.68
C ASP A 132 0.07 13.63 17.28
N ASN A 133 0.59 14.71 17.88
CA ASN A 133 -0.18 15.71 18.58
C ASN A 133 -0.47 16.92 17.67
N SER A 134 -0.29 16.77 16.35
CA SER A 134 -0.60 17.82 15.41
C SER A 134 -2.07 18.23 15.60
N TYR A 135 -2.33 19.54 15.62
CA TYR A 135 -3.69 20.06 15.79
C TYR A 135 -4.63 19.54 14.69
N LEU A 136 -4.11 19.39 13.47
CA LEU A 136 -4.85 18.87 12.31
C LEU A 136 -5.21 17.38 12.50
N SER A 137 -4.24 16.54 12.90
CA SER A 137 -4.48 15.11 13.17
C SER A 137 -5.53 14.91 14.26
N ARG A 138 -5.41 15.65 15.38
CA ARG A 138 -6.40 15.58 16.48
C ARG A 138 -7.79 16.01 16.05
N ARG A 139 -7.89 17.12 15.29
CA ARG A 139 -9.18 17.61 14.78
C ARG A 139 -9.81 16.63 13.80
N LEU A 140 -9.00 15.98 12.95
CA LEU A 140 -9.47 14.96 12.01
C LEU A 140 -9.97 13.72 12.75
N ILE A 141 -9.18 13.16 13.68
CA ILE A 141 -9.57 12.00 14.49
C ILE A 141 -10.85 12.31 15.26
N ALA A 142 -10.95 13.48 15.89
CA ALA A 142 -12.15 13.88 16.61
C ALA A 142 -13.37 14.05 15.69
N ALA A 143 -13.17 14.54 14.45
CA ALA A 143 -14.25 14.63 13.46
C ALA A 143 -14.72 13.25 13.02
N PHE A 144 -13.81 12.32 12.72
CA PHE A 144 -14.15 10.95 12.33
C PHE A 144 -14.79 10.18 13.47
N ALA A 145 -14.25 10.27 14.69
CA ALA A 145 -14.78 9.59 15.87
C ALA A 145 -16.22 10.04 16.22
N LYS A 146 -16.61 11.28 15.91
CA LYS A 146 -17.99 11.75 16.10
C LYS A 146 -19.00 11.06 15.19
N GLU A 147 -18.56 10.58 14.03
CA GLU A 147 -19.42 9.84 13.11
C GLU A 147 -19.59 8.37 13.55
N LEU A 148 -18.72 7.87 14.44
CA LEU A 148 -18.82 6.54 15.01
C LEU A 148 -19.88 6.54 16.12
N LYS A 149 -20.88 5.67 15.97
CA LYS A 149 -21.89 5.43 16.99
C LYS A 149 -21.58 4.12 17.71
N ASP A 150 -21.54 4.18 19.04
CA ASP A 150 -21.28 3.02 19.87
C ASP A 150 -22.27 1.88 19.57
N GLY A 151 -21.75 0.65 19.49
CA GLY A 151 -22.54 -0.56 19.22
C GLY A 151 -22.98 -0.76 17.77
N GLN A 152 -22.65 0.14 16.83
CA GLN A 152 -22.93 -0.08 15.41
C GLN A 152 -21.84 -0.89 14.72
N LEU A 153 -22.26 -1.77 13.81
CA LEU A 153 -21.34 -2.54 12.97
C LEU A 153 -20.66 -1.62 11.95
N VAL A 154 -19.33 -1.73 11.85
CA VAL A 154 -18.50 -1.01 10.87
C VAL A 154 -19.03 -1.19 9.44
N SER A 155 -19.56 -2.38 9.11
CA SER A 155 -20.15 -2.68 7.81
C SER A 155 -21.39 -1.84 7.46
N LEU A 156 -22.09 -1.32 8.46
CA LEU A 156 -23.27 -0.48 8.27
C LEU A 156 -22.92 1.00 8.32
N THR A 157 -22.01 1.39 9.22
CA THR A 157 -21.70 2.81 9.45
C THR A 157 -20.74 3.37 8.39
N MET A 158 -19.68 2.63 8.02
CA MET A 158 -18.65 3.16 7.12
C MET A 158 -19.17 3.55 5.73
N PRO A 159 -20.05 2.78 5.06
CA PRO A 159 -20.57 3.16 3.75
C PRO A 159 -21.35 4.48 3.72
N ALA A 160 -21.92 4.90 4.86
CA ALA A 160 -22.55 6.21 4.97
C ALA A 160 -21.51 7.32 5.11
N ILE A 161 -20.47 7.10 5.92
CA ILE A 161 -19.41 8.09 6.19
C ILE A 161 -18.52 8.33 4.96
N THR A 162 -18.36 7.35 4.07
CA THR A 162 -17.63 7.58 2.80
C THR A 162 -18.25 8.68 1.94
N LYS A 163 -19.51 9.05 2.17
CA LYS A 163 -20.20 10.15 1.46
C LYS A 163 -20.15 11.47 2.22
N ASP A 164 -19.41 11.56 3.32
CA ASP A 164 -19.25 12.82 4.06
C ASP A 164 -18.65 13.92 3.16
N LEU A 165 -19.10 15.16 3.35
CA LEU A 165 -18.65 16.31 2.58
C LEU A 165 -17.18 16.66 2.84
N LYS A 166 -16.60 16.20 3.96
CA LYS A 166 -15.20 16.42 4.33
C LYS A 166 -14.33 15.30 3.73
N PRO A 167 -13.41 15.62 2.80
CA PRO A 167 -12.57 14.62 2.13
C PRO A 167 -11.83 13.70 3.11
N ASN A 168 -11.21 14.28 4.14
CA ASN A 168 -10.41 13.51 5.09
C ASN A 168 -11.23 12.54 5.95
N VAL A 169 -12.50 12.83 6.22
CA VAL A 169 -13.39 11.93 6.97
C VAL A 169 -13.83 10.78 6.08
N SER A 170 -14.19 11.09 4.83
CA SER A 170 -14.51 10.11 3.79
C SER A 170 -13.32 9.18 3.48
N ASP A 171 -12.10 9.71 3.45
CA ASP A 171 -10.86 8.94 3.25
C ASP A 171 -10.66 7.93 4.40
N LEU A 172 -10.78 8.35 5.66
CA LEU A 172 -10.66 7.45 6.81
C LEU A 172 -11.74 6.35 6.82
N ALA A 173 -12.97 6.68 6.44
CA ALA A 173 -14.03 5.69 6.29
C ALA A 173 -13.71 4.68 5.19
N THR A 174 -13.17 5.14 4.06
CA THR A 174 -12.80 4.28 2.93
C THR A 174 -11.64 3.36 3.30
N LYS A 175 -10.61 3.87 4.00
CA LYS A 175 -9.52 3.04 4.55
C LYS A 175 -10.03 2.00 5.53
N SER A 176 -11.04 2.33 6.34
CA SER A 176 -11.67 1.39 7.26
C SER A 176 -12.43 0.27 6.52
N LEU A 177 -13.11 0.58 5.41
CA LEU A 177 -13.71 -0.42 4.53
C LEU A 177 -12.66 -1.36 3.92
N ALA A 178 -11.51 -0.82 3.49
CA ALA A 178 -10.42 -1.61 2.95
C ALA A 178 -9.82 -2.58 3.99
N LEU A 179 -9.51 -2.07 5.18
CA LEU A 179 -8.98 -2.88 6.29
C LEU A 179 -9.96 -3.97 6.76
N THR A 180 -11.26 -3.78 6.56
CA THR A 180 -12.32 -4.75 6.93
C THR A 180 -12.85 -5.58 5.76
N ASN A 181 -12.12 -5.61 4.63
CA ASN A 181 -12.42 -6.40 3.45
C ASN A 181 -13.82 -6.15 2.86
N ARG A 182 -14.29 -4.89 2.88
CA ARG A 182 -15.58 -4.49 2.31
C ARG A 182 -15.45 -4.06 0.85
N TYR A 183 -14.95 -4.95 0.00
CA TYR A 183 -14.62 -4.67 -1.40
C TYR A 183 -15.80 -4.14 -2.23
N GLN A 184 -17.01 -4.67 -2.03
CA GLN A 184 -18.23 -4.19 -2.71
C GLN A 184 -18.50 -2.70 -2.44
N GLU A 185 -18.24 -2.25 -1.21
CA GLU A 185 -18.40 -0.84 -0.83
C GLU A 185 -17.27 0.02 -1.42
N LEU A 186 -16.05 -0.50 -1.51
CA LEU A 186 -14.96 0.18 -2.22
C LEU A 186 -15.28 0.37 -3.71
N VAL A 187 -15.88 -0.63 -4.36
CA VAL A 187 -16.34 -0.51 -5.76
C VAL A 187 -17.38 0.60 -5.90
N LYS A 188 -18.31 0.75 -4.94
CA LYS A 188 -19.26 1.86 -4.91
C LYS A 188 -18.56 3.22 -4.73
N VAL A 189 -17.52 3.29 -3.91
CA VAL A 189 -16.73 4.53 -3.70
C VAL A 189 -16.14 5.03 -5.01
N LEU A 190 -15.63 4.15 -5.88
CA LEU A 190 -15.09 4.53 -7.20
C LEU A 190 -16.11 5.26 -8.10
N ASN A 191 -17.41 5.00 -7.91
CA ASN A 191 -18.48 5.60 -8.71
C ASN A 191 -19.14 6.80 -8.04
N GLN A 192 -19.35 6.71 -6.71
CA GLN A 192 -20.30 7.57 -5.99
C GLN A 192 -19.62 8.67 -5.17
N VAL A 193 -18.30 8.61 -4.96
CA VAL A 193 -17.58 9.55 -4.09
C VAL A 193 -16.71 10.51 -4.90
N ASP A 194 -16.93 11.79 -4.68
CA ASP A 194 -16.28 12.88 -5.41
C ASP A 194 -14.87 13.21 -4.90
N HIS A 195 -14.52 12.76 -3.69
CA HIS A 195 -13.21 13.05 -3.08
C HIS A 195 -12.10 12.20 -3.68
N HIS A 196 -11.01 12.86 -4.09
CA HIS A 196 -9.83 12.22 -4.67
C HIS A 196 -9.20 11.22 -3.69
N GLU A 197 -9.01 11.63 -2.45
CA GLU A 197 -8.37 10.85 -1.39
C GLU A 197 -9.10 9.53 -1.16
N SER A 198 -10.44 9.58 -1.12
CA SER A 198 -11.29 8.40 -0.97
C SER A 198 -11.22 7.46 -2.17
N ARG A 199 -11.19 7.99 -3.41
CA ARG A 199 -11.02 7.14 -4.60
C ARG A 199 -9.66 6.45 -4.62
N ILE A 200 -8.59 7.16 -4.28
CA ILE A 200 -7.25 6.56 -4.15
C ILE A 200 -7.24 5.49 -3.05
N ALA A 201 -7.83 5.76 -1.89
CA ALA A 201 -7.95 4.77 -0.82
C ALA A 201 -8.76 3.53 -1.25
N ALA A 202 -9.82 3.70 -2.04
CA ALA A 202 -10.59 2.58 -2.59
C ALA A 202 -9.79 1.78 -3.62
N ILE A 203 -9.05 2.45 -4.50
CA ILE A 203 -8.15 1.84 -5.47
C ILE A 203 -7.10 0.99 -4.74
N ASP A 204 -6.38 1.57 -3.77
CA ASP A 204 -5.36 0.87 -3.02
C ASP A 204 -5.94 -0.29 -2.21
N GLY A 205 -7.10 -0.09 -1.59
CA GLY A 205 -7.80 -1.14 -0.84
C GLY A 205 -8.20 -2.33 -1.72
N LEU A 206 -8.77 -2.08 -2.90
CA LEU A 206 -9.14 -3.13 -3.86
C LEU A 206 -7.91 -3.86 -4.39
N ARG A 207 -6.84 -3.12 -4.72
CA ARG A 207 -5.58 -3.69 -5.22
C ARG A 207 -4.88 -4.54 -4.17
N ASN A 208 -4.83 -4.08 -2.92
CA ASN A 208 -4.27 -4.84 -1.80
C ASN A 208 -5.10 -6.08 -1.45
N TRP A 209 -6.41 -6.05 -1.75
CA TRP A 209 -7.32 -7.15 -1.52
C TRP A 209 -7.22 -8.24 -2.59
N LEU A 210 -6.99 -7.88 -3.87
CA LEU A 210 -6.95 -8.82 -5.00
C LEU A 210 -6.02 -10.01 -4.81
N LEU A 211 -4.79 -9.80 -4.31
CA LEU A 211 -3.80 -10.87 -4.12
C LEU A 211 -3.90 -11.60 -2.78
N ARG A 212 -4.99 -11.43 -2.03
CA ARG A 212 -5.21 -12.15 -0.76
C ARG A 212 -5.82 -13.53 -0.96
N ASP A 213 -6.64 -13.68 -1.98
CA ASP A 213 -7.37 -14.92 -2.27
C ASP A 213 -7.51 -15.06 -3.80
N PRO A 214 -7.23 -16.23 -4.39
CA PRO A 214 -7.40 -16.46 -5.82
C PRO A 214 -8.83 -16.20 -6.33
N GLU A 215 -9.86 -16.32 -5.49
CA GLU A 215 -11.25 -16.07 -5.88
C GLU A 215 -11.60 -14.58 -6.00
N ASN A 216 -10.78 -13.69 -5.41
CA ASN A 216 -11.07 -12.25 -5.36
C ASN A 216 -11.14 -11.62 -6.76
N GLY A 217 -10.45 -12.17 -7.74
CA GLY A 217 -10.55 -11.72 -9.14
C GLY A 217 -11.96 -11.85 -9.69
N THR A 218 -12.58 -13.03 -9.52
CA THR A 218 -13.95 -13.30 -9.96
C THR A 218 -14.94 -12.44 -9.18
N LEU A 219 -14.77 -12.33 -7.87
CA LEU A 219 -15.62 -11.49 -7.02
C LEU A 219 -15.53 -10.00 -7.39
N LEU A 220 -14.35 -9.53 -7.80
CA LEU A 220 -14.17 -8.16 -8.30
C LEU A 220 -14.94 -7.95 -9.59
N ALA A 221 -14.77 -8.84 -10.56
CA ALA A 221 -15.43 -8.75 -11.86
C ALA A 221 -16.96 -8.69 -11.70
N GLU A 222 -17.53 -9.58 -10.89
CA GLU A 222 -18.97 -9.57 -10.56
C GLU A 222 -19.40 -8.26 -9.90
N SER A 223 -18.64 -7.78 -8.91
CA SER A 223 -18.97 -6.52 -8.23
C SER A 223 -18.89 -5.31 -9.15
N LEU A 224 -17.94 -5.27 -10.09
CA LEU A 224 -17.82 -4.20 -11.08
C LEU A 224 -18.98 -4.22 -12.07
N GLN A 225 -19.35 -5.40 -12.58
CA GLN A 225 -20.48 -5.57 -13.50
C GLN A 225 -21.82 -5.19 -12.86
N ASN A 226 -21.98 -5.40 -11.55
CA ASN A 226 -23.17 -4.98 -10.82
C ASN A 226 -23.26 -3.45 -10.64
N GLN A 227 -22.14 -2.74 -10.65
CA GLN A 227 -22.09 -1.30 -10.34
C GLN A 227 -21.91 -0.41 -11.58
N PHE A 228 -21.38 -0.96 -12.67
CA PHE A 228 -20.98 -0.21 -13.86
C PHE A 228 -21.50 -0.87 -15.15
N SER A 229 -21.49 -0.13 -16.26
CA SER A 229 -21.72 -0.75 -17.58
C SER A 229 -20.63 -1.78 -17.88
N PRO A 230 -20.90 -2.81 -18.72
CA PRO A 230 -19.91 -3.85 -19.04
C PRO A 230 -18.56 -3.30 -19.50
N GLN A 231 -18.58 -2.30 -20.39
CA GLN A 231 -17.38 -1.63 -20.90
C GLN A 231 -16.58 -0.92 -19.80
N MET A 232 -17.27 -0.26 -18.86
CA MET A 232 -16.61 0.42 -17.74
C MET A 232 -16.05 -0.59 -16.74
N ALA A 233 -16.76 -1.68 -16.48
CA ALA A 233 -16.31 -2.76 -15.61
C ALA A 233 -15.00 -3.37 -16.14
N GLU A 234 -14.92 -3.66 -17.44
CA GLU A 234 -13.69 -4.17 -18.09
C GLU A 234 -12.51 -3.19 -17.97
N ILE A 235 -12.75 -1.89 -18.18
CA ILE A 235 -11.70 -0.86 -18.04
C ILE A 235 -11.19 -0.80 -16.59
N LEU A 236 -12.09 -0.71 -15.61
CA LEU A 236 -11.73 -0.64 -14.20
C LEU A 236 -11.06 -1.93 -13.73
N GLU A 237 -11.51 -3.08 -14.17
CA GLU A 237 -10.88 -4.36 -13.87
C GLU A 237 -9.44 -4.37 -14.40
N ARG A 238 -9.22 -4.03 -15.67
CA ARG A 238 -7.87 -3.98 -16.26
C ARG A 238 -6.96 -3.01 -15.52
N LEU A 239 -7.47 -1.85 -15.12
CA LEU A 239 -6.74 -0.85 -14.36
C LEU A 239 -6.46 -1.33 -12.93
N LEU A 240 -7.41 -1.98 -12.25
CA LEU A 240 -7.23 -2.48 -10.89
C LEU A 240 -6.26 -3.66 -10.83
N TRP A 241 -6.18 -4.50 -11.86
CA TRP A 241 -5.11 -5.51 -11.95
C TRP A 241 -3.72 -4.88 -12.18
N GLY A 242 -3.66 -3.72 -12.83
CA GLY A 242 -2.41 -2.96 -13.03
C GLY A 242 -1.54 -3.47 -14.16
N PHE A 243 -0.39 -2.82 -14.36
CA PHE A 243 0.47 -2.99 -15.52
C PHE A 243 1.92 -3.26 -15.11
N GLN A 244 2.63 -4.04 -15.93
CA GLN A 244 4.07 -4.24 -15.82
C GLN A 244 4.85 -3.27 -16.74
N PRO A 245 6.15 -3.04 -16.52
CA PRO A 245 6.99 -2.22 -17.42
C PRO A 245 6.91 -2.65 -18.89
N GLU A 246 6.82 -3.95 -19.15
CA GLU A 246 6.73 -4.53 -20.48
C GLU A 246 5.44 -4.09 -21.20
N ASP A 247 4.33 -3.89 -20.47
CA ASP A 247 3.08 -3.37 -21.03
C ASP A 247 3.26 -1.95 -21.59
N ALA A 248 4.10 -1.12 -20.96
CA ALA A 248 4.37 0.25 -21.41
C ALA A 248 5.33 0.33 -22.61
N GLN A 249 5.92 -0.79 -23.03
CA GLN A 249 6.64 -0.91 -24.30
C GLN A 249 5.72 -1.31 -25.45
N ASP A 250 4.55 -1.88 -25.15
CA ASP A 250 3.55 -2.16 -26.15
C ASP A 250 2.83 -0.86 -26.58
N ARG A 251 2.86 -0.57 -27.88
CA ARG A 251 2.26 0.63 -28.46
C ARG A 251 0.75 0.71 -28.23
N PHE A 252 0.05 -0.42 -28.31
CA PHE A 252 -1.39 -0.48 -28.15
C PHE A 252 -1.80 -0.23 -26.70
N ILE A 253 -1.15 -0.88 -25.74
CA ILE A 253 -1.41 -0.66 -24.31
C ILE A 253 -1.05 0.77 -23.90
N SER A 254 0.10 1.26 -24.37
CA SER A 254 0.52 2.66 -24.21
C SER A 254 -0.55 3.63 -24.71
N GLY A 255 -1.07 3.40 -25.92
CA GLY A 255 -2.15 4.20 -26.50
C GLY A 255 -3.43 4.15 -25.67
N ARG A 256 -3.82 2.98 -25.18
CA ARG A 256 -5.00 2.81 -24.31
C ARG A 256 -4.89 3.56 -22.98
N LEU A 257 -3.74 3.51 -22.32
CA LEU A 257 -3.51 4.27 -21.08
C LEU A 257 -3.67 5.79 -21.32
N VAL A 258 -3.17 6.29 -22.45
CA VAL A 258 -3.32 7.70 -22.83
C VAL A 258 -4.76 8.05 -23.19
N GLU A 259 -5.46 7.17 -23.92
CA GLU A 259 -6.89 7.31 -24.25
C GLU A 259 -7.73 7.48 -22.99
N TRP A 260 -7.47 6.69 -21.95
CA TRP A 260 -8.20 6.74 -20.70
C TRP A 260 -8.02 8.04 -19.90
N LEU A 261 -7.02 8.87 -20.21
CA LEU A 261 -6.90 10.23 -19.62
C LEU A 261 -8.06 11.15 -20.04
N GLU A 262 -8.70 10.87 -21.17
CA GLU A 262 -9.86 11.61 -21.67
C GLU A 262 -11.20 10.98 -21.28
N HIS A 263 -11.19 9.84 -20.56
CA HIS A 263 -12.39 9.11 -20.19
C HIS A 263 -13.41 9.97 -19.39
N SER A 264 -14.69 9.61 -19.37
CA SER A 264 -15.75 10.38 -18.69
C SER A 264 -15.74 10.21 -17.16
N ASN A 265 -15.37 9.03 -16.67
CA ASN A 265 -15.26 8.72 -15.24
C ASN A 265 -13.90 9.15 -14.65
N VAL A 266 -13.91 9.79 -13.47
CA VAL A 266 -12.71 10.32 -12.81
C VAL A 266 -11.75 9.23 -12.33
N ALA A 267 -12.26 8.12 -11.78
CA ALA A 267 -11.43 7.04 -11.26
C ALA A 267 -10.59 6.39 -12.36
N VAL A 268 -11.16 6.21 -13.55
CA VAL A 268 -10.43 5.71 -14.74
C VAL A 268 -9.26 6.61 -15.09
N ARG A 269 -9.46 7.94 -15.03
CA ARG A 269 -8.43 8.92 -15.35
C ARG A 269 -7.30 8.94 -14.33
N GLU A 270 -7.67 8.87 -13.05
CA GLU A 270 -6.70 8.82 -11.94
C GLU A 270 -5.83 7.56 -12.03
N LEU A 271 -6.46 6.39 -12.23
CA LEU A 271 -5.76 5.12 -12.41
C LEU A 271 -4.82 5.16 -13.62
N ALA A 272 -5.33 5.55 -14.79
CA ALA A 272 -4.54 5.61 -16.02
C ALA A 272 -3.32 6.53 -15.87
N PHE A 273 -3.53 7.72 -15.31
CA PHE A 273 -2.43 8.65 -15.09
C PHE A 273 -1.41 8.14 -14.06
N ASN A 274 -1.87 7.52 -12.97
CA ASN A 274 -1.00 6.90 -11.98
C ASN A 274 -0.10 5.82 -12.61
N TYR A 275 -0.62 5.00 -13.54
CA TYR A 275 0.19 4.04 -14.28
C TYR A 275 1.19 4.70 -15.21
N ILE A 276 0.78 5.71 -15.98
CA ILE A 276 1.71 6.43 -16.86
C ILE A 276 2.88 7.00 -16.04
N ASN A 277 2.59 7.65 -14.90
CA ASN A 277 3.62 8.19 -14.02
C ASN A 277 4.51 7.08 -13.42
N LYS A 278 3.91 6.01 -12.88
CA LYS A 278 4.65 4.87 -12.29
C LYS A 278 5.56 4.17 -13.30
N LEU A 279 5.07 3.96 -14.53
CA LEU A 279 5.80 3.22 -15.56
C LEU A 279 6.91 4.08 -16.17
N THR A 280 6.66 5.36 -16.42
CA THR A 280 7.62 6.25 -17.09
C THR A 280 8.57 6.97 -16.15
N GLY A 281 8.23 7.09 -14.86
CA GLY A 281 8.95 7.92 -13.89
C GLY A 281 8.88 9.43 -14.19
N ARG A 282 8.07 9.86 -15.16
CA ARG A 282 7.99 11.26 -15.61
C ARG A 282 6.96 12.03 -14.80
N THR A 283 7.41 13.11 -14.16
CA THR A 283 6.52 14.06 -13.49
C THR A 283 5.90 15.00 -14.51
N VAL A 284 4.66 14.73 -14.90
CA VAL A 284 3.86 15.61 -15.77
C VAL A 284 2.69 16.17 -14.95
N ASP A 285 2.43 17.46 -15.07
CA ASP A 285 1.24 18.06 -14.45
C ASP A 285 -0.02 17.58 -15.18
N TYR A 286 -0.81 16.74 -14.50
CA TYR A 286 -2.13 16.29 -14.95
C TYR A 286 -3.10 16.35 -13.78
N SER A 287 -4.32 16.77 -14.06
CA SER A 287 -5.42 16.73 -13.09
C SER A 287 -6.63 16.01 -13.70
N ALA A 288 -7.08 14.96 -13.01
CA ALA A 288 -8.21 14.15 -13.44
C ALA A 288 -9.55 14.90 -13.37
N ILE A 289 -9.64 15.98 -12.60
CA ILE A 289 -10.84 16.84 -12.50
C ILE A 289 -10.77 18.08 -13.40
N ALA A 290 -9.66 18.26 -14.14
CA ALA A 290 -9.52 19.35 -15.08
C ALA A 290 -10.56 19.29 -16.22
N THR A 291 -10.76 20.44 -16.87
CA THR A 291 -11.67 20.55 -18.01
C THR A 291 -11.28 19.58 -19.12
N PRO A 292 -12.23 19.09 -19.95
CA PRO A 292 -11.93 18.19 -21.05
C PRO A 292 -10.83 18.72 -21.99
N THR A 293 -10.80 20.04 -22.24
CA THR A 293 -9.78 20.70 -23.06
C THR A 293 -8.38 20.57 -22.47
N GLN A 294 -8.23 20.80 -21.16
CA GLN A 294 -6.93 20.66 -20.48
C GLN A 294 -6.46 19.20 -20.48
N ARG A 295 -7.36 18.25 -20.20
CA ARG A 295 -7.03 16.82 -20.23
C ARG A 295 -6.59 16.36 -21.61
N ARG A 296 -7.29 16.79 -22.67
CA ARG A 296 -6.94 16.52 -24.06
C ARG A 296 -5.59 17.10 -24.45
N ALA A 297 -5.24 18.28 -23.96
CA ALA A 297 -3.93 18.87 -24.22
C ALA A 297 -2.80 17.99 -23.65
N THR A 298 -2.96 17.44 -22.45
CA THR A 298 -1.99 16.50 -21.86
C THR A 298 -1.98 15.16 -22.61
N ALA A 299 -3.14 14.59 -22.95
CA ALA A 299 -3.23 13.35 -23.74
C ALA A 299 -2.53 13.49 -25.10
N ARG A 300 -2.71 14.62 -25.81
CA ARG A 300 -2.01 14.91 -27.07
C ARG A 300 -0.49 14.92 -26.93
N ARG A 301 0.05 15.47 -25.84
CA ARG A 301 1.50 15.44 -25.59
C ARG A 301 2.01 14.00 -25.48
N TRP A 302 1.27 13.14 -24.78
CA TRP A 302 1.60 11.72 -24.67
C TRP A 302 1.44 10.97 -25.99
N TYR A 303 0.40 11.24 -26.77
CA TYR A 303 0.28 10.67 -28.12
C TYR A 303 1.45 11.07 -29.02
N SER A 304 1.85 12.35 -29.02
CA SER A 304 3.04 12.80 -29.76
C SER A 304 4.33 12.15 -29.27
N HIS A 305 4.43 11.81 -27.98
CA HIS A 305 5.55 11.01 -27.45
C HIS A 305 5.52 9.59 -28.01
N ILE A 306 4.37 8.90 -27.93
CA ILE A 306 4.19 7.53 -28.46
C ILE A 306 4.43 7.49 -29.98
N GLU A 307 4.00 8.50 -30.74
CA GLU A 307 4.21 8.58 -32.19
C GLU A 307 5.70 8.66 -32.56
N LYS A 308 6.50 9.37 -31.73
CA LYS A 308 7.94 9.51 -31.95
C LYS A 308 8.73 8.30 -31.49
N ASN A 309 8.34 7.72 -30.37
CA ASN A 309 9.13 6.72 -29.65
C ASN A 309 8.61 5.29 -29.80
N GLY A 310 7.41 5.11 -30.35
CA GLY A 310 6.72 3.83 -30.49
C GLY A 310 5.80 3.48 -29.32
N SER A 311 6.14 3.88 -28.09
CA SER A 311 5.45 3.49 -26.86
C SER A 311 5.67 4.51 -25.72
N LEU A 312 5.12 4.25 -24.52
CA LEU A 312 5.37 5.11 -23.35
C LEU A 312 6.81 5.00 -22.85
N LEU A 313 7.36 3.77 -22.86
CA LEU A 313 8.75 3.48 -22.53
C LEU A 313 9.55 3.14 -23.79
N ASP A 314 10.70 3.78 -23.95
CA ASP A 314 11.65 3.43 -25.01
C ASP A 314 12.29 2.07 -24.70
N PRO A 315 12.54 1.18 -25.68
CA PRO A 315 13.19 -0.11 -25.44
C PRO A 315 14.57 -0.01 -24.74
N GLN A 316 15.22 1.15 -24.84
CA GLN A 316 16.52 1.43 -24.21
C GLN A 316 16.41 1.97 -22.77
N GLU A 317 15.28 2.56 -22.38
CA GLU A 317 15.02 3.05 -21.02
C GLU A 317 14.61 1.92 -20.04
N ALA A 318 14.40 0.70 -20.55
CA ALA A 318 13.98 -0.48 -19.78
C ALA A 318 15.09 -1.14 -18.94
N THR A 319 16.32 -0.64 -18.98
CA THR A 319 17.34 -1.09 -18.02
C THR A 319 17.01 -0.46 -16.67
N PRO A 320 16.75 -1.23 -15.59
CA PRO A 320 16.45 -0.63 -14.30
C PRO A 320 17.62 0.31 -13.95
N ALA A 321 17.29 1.54 -13.58
CA ALA A 321 18.26 2.53 -13.14
C ALA A 321 19.18 1.88 -12.10
N SER A 322 20.42 1.61 -12.51
CA SER A 322 21.47 1.13 -11.61
C SER A 322 21.66 2.19 -10.52
N PRO A 323 21.73 1.82 -9.24
CA PRO A 323 21.96 2.77 -8.18
C PRO A 323 23.43 3.14 -8.21
N ASP A 324 23.80 4.21 -8.92
CA ASP A 324 24.98 5.01 -8.59
C ASP A 324 25.11 6.21 -9.55
N LYS A 325 24.85 7.40 -9.03
CA LYS A 325 25.80 8.50 -9.19
C LYS A 325 25.99 9.17 -7.83
N PRO A 326 27.17 9.02 -7.19
CA PRO A 326 27.50 9.78 -6.01
C PRO A 326 27.64 11.26 -6.40
N VAL A 327 26.86 12.11 -5.76
CA VAL A 327 27.17 13.54 -5.71
C VAL A 327 28.25 13.69 -4.64
N LEU A 328 29.48 13.91 -5.08
CA LEU A 328 30.61 14.37 -4.28
C LEU A 328 30.66 15.90 -4.30
N PRO A 329 31.39 16.50 -3.35
CA PRO A 329 31.02 16.83 -1.97
C PRO A 329 30.21 18.12 -1.83
#